data_AF-A0A834FFV0-F1
#
_entry.id   AF-A0A834FFV0-F1
#
_cell.length_a   1.000
_cell.length_b   1.000
_cell.length_c   1.000
_cell.angle_alpha   90.00
_cell.angle_beta   90.00
_cell.angle_gamma   90.00
#
_symmetry.space_group_name_H-M   'P 1'
#
loop_
_entity.id
_entity.type
_entity.pdbx_description
1 polymer ?
#
loop_
_entity_poly.entity_id
_entity_poly.type
_entity_poly.pdbx_seq_one_letter_code
_entity_poly.pdbx_strand_id
1 'polypeptide(L)'
;MPPCQSSQSFALDAIDSLVRCGVLITEENPEAAPVCDFWKKKGSLKWTTTDDPYHSDSDCEEQDLCSYKISQPSRCPDMLFFLCSMLAGHLRTLCWATMALDLMNTPLAEAEFVRQIHSHLWNTANQKKQYYESCSEEAAHTAVRTLIDLGVLLEERQTGGVFLGVSPLFQLSENRQKLHYFITQYLYS
;
A
#
# COMPACT_ATOMS: atom_id res chain seq x y z
N MET A 1 10.53 -16.80 12.43
CA MET A 1 9.06 -16.86 12.28
C MET A 1 8.63 -18.32 12.39
N PRO A 2 7.49 -18.62 13.04
CA PRO A 2 6.92 -19.96 13.00
C PRO A 2 6.69 -20.38 11.53
N PRO A 3 6.82 -21.67 11.19
CA PRO A 3 6.86 -22.13 9.80
C PRO A 3 5.57 -21.92 8.98
N CYS A 4 4.49 -21.44 9.60
CA CYS A 4 3.17 -21.30 8.97
C CYS A 4 2.67 -19.85 8.88
N GLN A 5 3.43 -18.88 9.38
CA GLN A 5 2.99 -17.49 9.45
C GLN A 5 3.56 -16.73 8.24
N SER A 6 2.69 -16.12 7.42
CA SER A 6 3.14 -15.21 6.36
C SER A 6 3.69 -13.93 6.97
N SER A 7 4.62 -13.25 6.28
CA SER A 7 5.13 -11.94 6.69
C SER A 7 3.99 -10.92 6.91
N GLN A 8 2.93 -11.02 6.11
CA GLN A 8 1.73 -10.21 6.19
C GLN A 8 0.96 -10.47 7.50
N SER A 9 0.70 -11.74 7.83
CA SER A 9 0.01 -12.08 9.09
C SER A 9 0.82 -11.65 10.30
N PHE A 10 2.15 -11.76 10.25
CA PHE A 10 3.02 -11.25 11.29
C PHE A 10 2.96 -9.73 11.44
N ALA A 11 2.92 -8.99 10.33
CA ALA A 11 2.81 -7.52 10.36
C ALA A 11 1.46 -7.07 10.94
N LEU A 12 0.36 -7.74 10.58
CA LEU A 12 -0.96 -7.46 11.15
C LEU A 12 -0.99 -7.78 12.65
N ASP A 13 -0.47 -8.93 13.07
CA ASP A 13 -0.39 -9.30 14.48
C ASP A 13 0.47 -8.31 15.30
N ALA A 14 1.53 -7.78 14.69
CA ALA A 14 2.37 -6.74 15.31
C ALA A 14 1.60 -5.42 15.49
N ILE A 15 0.87 -4.98 14.46
CA ILE A 15 0.03 -3.77 14.53
C ILE A 15 -1.08 -3.96 15.59
N ASP A 16 -1.77 -5.11 15.58
CA ASP A 16 -2.77 -5.46 16.58
C ASP A 16 -2.20 -5.45 18.00
N SER A 17 -0.98 -5.95 18.15
CA SER A 17 -0.26 -5.92 19.44
C SER A 17 0.06 -4.50 19.87
N LEU A 18 0.51 -3.62 18.95
CA LEU A 18 0.76 -2.21 19.24
C LEU A 18 -0.52 -1.48 19.66
N VAL A 19 -1.64 -1.73 18.99
CA VAL A 19 -2.94 -1.17 19.38
C VAL A 19 -3.39 -1.70 20.73
N ARG A 20 -3.32 -3.02 20.95
CA ARG A 20 -3.71 -3.67 22.22
C ARG A 20 -2.86 -3.18 23.41
N CYS A 21 -1.59 -2.89 23.18
CA CYS A 21 -0.69 -2.32 24.18
C CYS A 21 -0.87 -0.81 24.39
N GLY A 22 -1.78 -0.15 23.66
CA GLY A 22 -2.02 1.29 23.74
C GLY A 22 -0.88 2.14 23.20
N VAL A 23 0.00 1.54 22.38
CA VAL A 23 1.13 2.20 21.70
C VAL A 23 0.64 2.92 20.44
N LEU A 24 -0.42 2.39 19.82
CA LEU A 24 -1.19 3.01 18.74
C LEU A 24 -2.66 3.06 19.16
N ILE A 25 -3.40 4.02 18.63
CA ILE A 25 -4.85 4.13 18.81
C ILE A 25 -5.51 3.96 17.44
N THR A 26 -6.61 3.23 17.40
CA THR A 26 -7.49 3.19 16.23
C THR A 26 -8.59 4.22 16.44
N GLU A 27 -8.58 5.29 15.65
CA GLU A 27 -9.62 6.32 15.65
C GLU A 27 -10.62 6.06 14.53
N GLU A 28 -11.89 6.11 14.89
CA GLU A 28 -13.00 6.07 13.95
C GLU A 28 -13.23 7.46 13.37
N ASN A 29 -13.23 7.57 12.03
CA ASN A 29 -13.52 8.82 11.35
C ASN A 29 -14.81 8.67 10.51
N PRO A 30 -15.97 9.10 11.06
CA PRO A 30 -17.27 8.95 10.40
C PRO A 30 -17.46 9.91 9.22
N GLU A 31 -16.64 10.96 9.08
CA GLU A 31 -16.74 11.94 7.98
C GLU A 31 -15.80 11.65 6.81
N ALA A 32 -14.78 10.81 7.00
CA ALA A 32 -13.88 10.43 5.91
C ALA A 32 -14.48 9.28 5.11
N ALA A 33 -14.64 9.51 3.80
CA ALA A 33 -14.93 8.45 2.85
C ALA A 33 -13.93 7.31 3.04
N PRO A 34 -14.37 6.04 3.16
CA PRO A 34 -13.48 4.91 3.35
C PRO A 34 -12.59 4.74 2.11
N VAL A 35 -11.40 5.34 2.18
CA VAL A 35 -10.38 5.18 1.14
C VAL A 35 -9.87 3.73 1.15
N CYS A 36 -9.99 3.03 2.30
CA CYS A 36 -9.30 1.78 2.57
C CYS A 36 -9.84 1.05 3.82
N ASP A 37 -10.66 0.00 3.66
CA ASP A 37 -11.25 -0.79 4.77
C ASP A 37 -10.48 -2.09 5.08
N PHE A 38 -9.15 -2.03 5.16
CA PHE A 38 -8.32 -3.24 5.37
C PHE A 38 -8.54 -3.93 6.71
N TRP A 39 -8.96 -3.20 7.75
CA TRP A 39 -9.01 -3.71 9.11
C TRP A 39 -10.15 -4.72 9.36
N LYS A 40 -11.24 -4.69 8.58
CA LYS A 40 -12.37 -5.62 8.74
C LYS A 40 -12.22 -6.93 7.95
N LYS A 41 -11.36 -6.99 6.93
CA LYS A 41 -11.22 -8.19 6.06
C LYS A 41 -10.05 -9.07 6.49
N LYS A 42 -10.35 -10.04 7.36
CA LYS A 42 -9.44 -11.13 7.73
C LYS A 42 -9.00 -11.89 6.45
N GLY A 43 -7.79 -11.63 5.96
CA GLY A 43 -7.10 -12.49 4.99
C GLY A 43 -6.84 -11.97 3.57
N SER A 44 -7.17 -10.71 3.23
CA SER A 44 -6.82 -10.17 1.90
C SER A 44 -6.52 -8.67 1.94
N LEU A 45 -5.27 -8.29 1.64
CA LEU A 45 -4.79 -6.90 1.50
C LEU A 45 -5.29 -6.21 0.22
N LYS A 46 -6.25 -6.79 -0.50
CA LYS A 46 -6.78 -6.23 -1.75
C LYS A 46 -7.50 -4.90 -1.48
N TRP A 47 -6.98 -3.84 -2.08
CA TRP A 47 -7.59 -2.52 -2.04
C TRP A 47 -9.01 -2.60 -2.62
N THR A 48 -9.99 -2.14 -1.84
CA THR A 48 -11.37 -1.99 -2.29
C THR A 48 -11.77 -0.54 -2.18
N THR A 49 -12.37 -0.01 -3.24
CA THR A 49 -12.99 1.31 -3.25
C THR A 49 -14.46 1.16 -2.86
N THR A 50 -15.03 2.15 -2.18
CA THR A 50 -16.47 2.19 -1.81
C THR A 50 -17.39 2.02 -3.04
N ASP A 51 -16.91 2.38 -4.23
CA ASP A 51 -17.64 2.30 -5.50
C ASP A 51 -17.43 0.99 -6.29
N ASP A 52 -16.85 -0.07 -5.71
CA ASP A 52 -16.64 -1.33 -6.44
C ASP A 52 -18.00 -2.04 -6.72
N PRO A 53 -18.41 -2.17 -8.00
CA PRO A 53 -19.71 -2.75 -8.37
C PRO A 53 -19.82 -4.26 -8.11
N TYR A 54 -18.74 -4.92 -7.67
CA TYR A 54 -18.73 -6.35 -7.31
C TYR A 54 -18.81 -6.60 -5.80
N HIS A 55 -19.18 -5.60 -5.01
CA HIS A 55 -19.61 -5.80 -3.62
C HIS A 55 -20.88 -6.64 -3.60
N SER A 56 -20.69 -7.96 -3.49
CA SER A 56 -21.76 -8.95 -3.45
C SER A 56 -22.64 -8.71 -2.21
N ASP A 57 -23.91 -8.42 -2.44
CA ASP A 57 -24.99 -8.29 -1.46
C ASP A 57 -25.24 -9.63 -0.73
N SER A 58 -24.33 -10.04 0.14
CA SER A 58 -24.55 -11.12 1.09
C SER A 58 -25.09 -10.51 2.39
N ASP A 59 -26.34 -10.83 2.69
CA ASP A 59 -27.12 -10.40 3.85
C ASP A 59 -26.35 -10.47 5.19
N CYS A 60 -26.58 -9.44 6.03
CA CYS A 60 -26.19 -9.27 7.45
C CYS A 60 -24.82 -8.63 7.75
N GLU A 61 -24.72 -7.32 7.59
CA GLU A 61 -24.81 -6.29 8.64
C GLU A 61 -24.48 -4.95 7.95
N GLU A 62 -25.16 -3.86 8.32
CA GLU A 62 -24.83 -2.50 7.86
C GLU A 62 -23.32 -2.31 8.00
N GLN A 63 -22.58 -2.32 6.88
CA GLN A 63 -21.14 -2.06 6.92
C GLN A 63 -21.02 -0.62 7.39
N ASP A 64 -20.67 -0.43 8.67
CA ASP A 64 -20.33 0.90 9.17
C ASP A 64 -19.35 1.51 8.16
N LEU A 65 -19.79 2.59 7.52
CA LEU A 65 -19.04 3.42 6.58
C LEU A 65 -17.89 4.18 7.28
N CYS A 66 -17.43 3.63 8.39
CA CYS A 66 -16.45 4.20 9.28
C CYS A 66 -15.07 3.80 8.81
N SER A 67 -14.32 4.79 8.37
CA SER A 67 -12.90 4.62 8.12
C SER A 67 -12.12 4.66 9.43
N TYR A 68 -11.17 3.75 9.60
CA TYR A 68 -10.31 3.71 10.78
C TYR A 68 -8.92 4.23 10.45
N LYS A 69 -8.40 5.13 11.28
CA LYS A 69 -7.05 5.67 11.17
C LYS A 69 -6.23 5.27 12.40
N ILE A 70 -4.98 4.92 12.16
CA ILE A 70 -3.98 4.78 13.23
C ILE A 70 -3.55 6.18 13.68
N SER A 71 -3.72 6.47 14.97
CA SER A 71 -3.30 7.70 15.62
C SER A 71 -2.36 7.42 16.81
N GLN A 72 -1.80 8.49 17.36
CA GLN A 72 -0.83 8.43 18.45
C GLN A 72 -1.49 8.61 19.82
N PRO A 73 -1.08 7.83 20.84
CA PRO A 73 -1.58 8.00 22.19
C PRO A 73 -1.01 9.27 22.84
N SER A 74 -1.81 9.90 23.72
CA SER A 74 -1.39 11.09 24.49
C SER A 74 -0.15 10.86 25.36
N ARG A 75 0.14 9.61 25.71
CA ARG A 75 1.29 9.20 26.53
C ARG A 75 2.58 8.95 25.73
N CYS A 76 2.50 8.88 24.40
CA CYS A 76 3.67 8.70 23.53
C CYS A 76 3.44 9.42 22.18
N PRO A 77 3.48 10.76 22.17
CA PRO A 77 3.06 11.58 21.03
C PRO A 77 3.98 11.48 19.79
N ASP A 78 5.09 10.75 19.85
CA ASP A 78 6.04 10.64 18.73
C ASP A 78 6.19 9.21 18.19
N MET A 79 5.47 8.23 18.75
CA MET A 79 5.67 6.83 18.35
C MET A 79 5.25 6.57 16.90
N LEU A 80 4.09 7.09 16.48
CA LEU A 80 3.64 6.96 15.10
C LEU A 80 4.62 7.66 14.15
N PHE A 81 5.08 8.86 14.51
CA PHE A 81 6.11 9.58 13.76
C PHE A 81 7.39 8.74 13.64
N PHE A 82 7.88 8.17 14.74
CA PHE A 82 9.07 7.32 14.74
C PHE A 82 8.93 6.09 13.83
N LEU A 83 7.81 5.37 13.91
CA LEU A 83 7.52 4.23 13.03
C LEU A 83 7.48 4.66 11.55
N CYS A 84 6.81 5.77 11.26
CA CYS A 84 6.73 6.33 9.92
C CYS A 84 8.10 6.82 9.42
N SER A 85 8.94 7.42 10.26
CA SER A 85 10.31 7.82 9.93
C SER A 85 11.18 6.60 9.61
N MET A 86 11.06 5.51 10.37
CA MET A 86 11.77 4.26 10.06
C MET A 86 11.33 3.66 8.72
N LEU A 87 10.04 3.77 8.38
CA LEU A 87 9.46 3.25 7.14
C LEU A 87 9.52 4.25 5.98
N ALA A 88 10.00 5.46 6.19
CA ALA A 88 9.88 6.56 5.23
C ALA A 88 10.48 6.21 3.86
N GLY A 89 11.61 5.50 3.84
CA GLY A 89 12.24 5.02 2.62
C GLY A 89 11.31 4.13 1.79
N HIS A 90 10.65 3.16 2.44
CA HIS A 90 9.72 2.22 1.81
C HIS A 90 8.42 2.92 1.37
N LEU A 91 7.87 3.79 2.23
CA LEU A 91 6.66 4.56 1.93
C LEU A 91 6.88 5.48 0.72
N ARG A 92 8.04 6.17 0.64
CA ARG A 92 8.40 7.00 -0.52
C ARG A 92 8.56 6.16 -1.78
N THR A 93 9.21 5.00 -1.67
CA THR A 93 9.37 4.08 -2.81
C THR A 93 8.01 3.67 -3.35
N LEU A 94 7.08 3.26 -2.48
CA LEU A 94 5.73 2.84 -2.88
C LEU A 94 4.93 4.01 -3.49
N CYS A 95 5.07 5.21 -2.91
CA CYS A 95 4.48 6.45 -3.40
C CYS A 95 4.92 6.77 -4.84
N TRP A 96 6.22 6.74 -5.11
CA TRP A 96 6.78 6.97 -6.45
C TRP A 96 6.47 5.83 -7.42
N ALA A 97 6.51 4.58 -6.97
CA ALA A 97 6.12 3.42 -7.78
C ALA A 97 4.65 3.52 -8.23
N THR A 98 3.75 3.98 -7.36
CA THR A 98 2.34 4.22 -7.69
C THR A 98 2.17 5.28 -8.77
N MET A 99 2.96 6.36 -8.70
CA MET A 99 2.97 7.41 -9.75
C MET A 99 3.55 6.90 -11.08
N ALA A 100 4.56 6.03 -11.02
CA ALA A 100 5.18 5.46 -12.20
C ALA A 100 4.17 4.67 -13.07
N LEU A 101 3.12 4.12 -12.46
CA LEU A 101 2.05 3.39 -13.16
C LEU A 101 1.36 4.23 -14.25
N ASP A 102 1.28 5.55 -14.09
CA ASP A 102 0.76 6.47 -15.12
C ASP A 102 1.58 6.46 -16.41
N LEU A 103 2.84 6.06 -16.32
CA LEU A 103 3.81 6.09 -17.41
C LEU A 103 4.04 4.71 -18.03
N MET A 104 3.40 3.66 -17.49
CA MET A 104 3.66 2.28 -17.89
C MET A 104 2.70 1.81 -18.99
N ASN A 105 3.28 1.21 -20.02
CA ASN A 105 2.54 0.52 -21.06
C ASN A 105 2.39 -0.95 -20.67
N THR A 106 1.34 -1.29 -19.93
CA THR A 106 1.07 -2.65 -19.43
C THR A 106 0.19 -3.46 -20.40
N PRO A 107 0.25 -4.82 -20.39
CA PRO A 107 1.07 -5.68 -19.52
C PRO A 107 2.56 -5.76 -19.93
N LEU A 108 3.44 -5.96 -18.96
CA LEU A 108 4.91 -6.12 -19.16
C LEU A 108 5.42 -7.37 -18.43
N ALA A 109 6.50 -7.96 -18.92
CA ALA A 109 7.20 -9.01 -18.18
C ALA A 109 7.68 -8.46 -16.82
N GLU A 110 7.61 -9.26 -15.74
CA GLU A 110 7.93 -8.81 -14.38
C GLU A 110 9.30 -8.12 -14.28
N ALA A 111 10.34 -8.71 -14.90
CA ALA A 111 11.68 -8.13 -14.89
C ALA A 111 11.74 -6.74 -15.55
N GLU A 112 11.00 -6.55 -16.66
CA GLU A 112 10.93 -5.27 -17.35
C GLU A 112 10.13 -4.25 -16.54
N PHE A 113 9.04 -4.69 -15.90
CA PHE A 113 8.24 -3.86 -15.01
C PHE A 113 9.08 -3.33 -13.84
N VAL A 114 9.81 -4.20 -13.14
CA VAL A 114 10.70 -3.82 -12.03
C VAL A 114 11.79 -2.86 -12.53
N ARG A 115 12.38 -3.12 -13.70
CA ARG A 115 13.39 -2.24 -14.30
C ARG A 115 12.85 -0.83 -14.55
N GLN A 116 11.63 -0.71 -15.06
CA GLN A 116 10.98 0.59 -15.28
C GLN A 116 10.66 1.31 -13.97
N ILE A 117 10.15 0.60 -12.96
CA ILE A 117 9.97 1.15 -11.61
C ILE A 117 11.31 1.67 -11.08
N HIS A 118 12.36 0.84 -11.07
CA HIS A 118 13.67 1.22 -10.57
C HIS A 118 14.23 2.47 -11.28
N SER A 119 14.13 2.52 -12.61
CA SER A 119 14.53 3.71 -13.38
C SER A 119 13.74 4.95 -12.98
N HIS A 120 12.44 4.84 -12.74
CA HIS A 120 11.62 5.95 -12.29
C HIS A 120 12.03 6.43 -10.89
N LEU A 121 12.27 5.51 -9.96
CA LEU A 121 12.74 5.83 -8.61
C LEU A 121 14.09 6.57 -8.66
N TRP A 122 15.05 6.06 -9.42
CA TRP A 122 16.37 6.66 -9.58
C TRP A 122 16.30 8.07 -10.19
N ASN A 123 15.50 8.23 -11.25
CA ASN A 123 15.29 9.53 -11.89
C ASN A 123 14.65 10.53 -10.92
N THR A 124 13.68 10.09 -10.12
CA THR A 124 12.98 10.94 -9.14
C THR A 124 13.92 11.38 -8.02
N ALA A 125 14.73 10.46 -7.48
CA ALA A 125 15.73 10.77 -6.45
C ALA A 125 16.78 11.78 -6.98
N ASN A 126 17.30 11.56 -8.20
CA ASN A 126 18.27 12.46 -8.83
C ASN A 126 17.69 13.86 -9.09
N GLN A 127 16.46 13.96 -9.57
CA GLN A 127 15.78 15.24 -9.79
C GLN A 127 15.61 16.01 -8.47
N LYS A 128 15.24 15.32 -7.39
CA LYS A 128 15.08 15.91 -6.06
C LYS A 128 16.40 16.13 -5.31
N LYS A 129 17.49 15.51 -5.78
CA LYS A 129 18.81 15.45 -5.11
C LYS A 129 18.73 14.96 -3.65
N GLN A 130 17.76 14.10 -3.35
CA GLN A 130 17.43 13.63 -2.02
C GLN A 130 16.80 12.24 -2.09
N TYR A 131 16.69 11.59 -0.93
CA TYR A 131 15.96 10.33 -0.74
C TYR A 131 16.52 9.14 -1.54
N TYR A 132 17.85 9.04 -1.65
CA TYR A 132 18.51 7.93 -2.34
C TYR A 132 18.27 6.56 -1.67
N GLU A 133 17.85 6.54 -0.41
CA GLU A 133 17.40 5.32 0.28
C GLU A 133 16.10 4.74 -0.31
N SER A 134 15.37 5.49 -1.16
CA SER A 134 14.12 5.07 -1.81
C SER A 134 14.28 4.61 -3.27
N CYS A 135 15.51 4.41 -3.75
CA CYS A 135 15.73 4.09 -5.17
C CYS A 135 16.71 2.93 -5.42
N SER A 136 16.82 1.98 -4.49
CA SER A 136 17.55 0.73 -4.75
C SER A 136 16.74 -0.24 -5.62
N GLU A 137 17.42 -1.24 -6.19
CA GLU A 137 16.78 -2.30 -6.96
C GLU A 137 15.87 -3.17 -6.08
N GLU A 138 16.29 -3.46 -4.85
CA GLU A 138 15.48 -4.18 -3.85
C GLU A 138 14.24 -3.37 -3.45
N ALA A 139 14.35 -2.05 -3.37
CA ALA A 139 13.23 -1.17 -3.11
C ALA A 139 12.19 -1.26 -4.25
N ALA A 140 12.64 -1.29 -5.50
CA ALA A 140 11.75 -1.49 -6.66
C ALA A 140 11.03 -2.84 -6.61
N HIS A 141 11.76 -3.93 -6.35
CA HIS A 141 11.15 -5.27 -6.18
C HIS A 141 10.12 -5.30 -5.05
N THR A 142 10.47 -4.72 -3.89
CA THR A 142 9.58 -4.68 -2.73
C THR A 142 8.32 -3.87 -3.02
N ALA A 143 8.44 -2.74 -3.72
CA ALA A 143 7.31 -1.92 -4.13
C ALA A 143 6.40 -2.66 -5.11
N VAL A 144 6.96 -3.33 -6.13
CA VAL A 144 6.18 -4.15 -7.08
C VAL A 144 5.44 -5.26 -6.34
N ARG A 145 6.12 -5.99 -5.45
CA ARG A 145 5.49 -7.04 -4.65
C ARG A 145 4.37 -6.50 -3.76
N THR A 146 4.57 -5.33 -3.16
CA THR A 146 3.54 -4.67 -2.34
C THR A 146 2.34 -4.27 -3.18
N LEU A 147 2.53 -3.75 -4.40
CA LEU A 147 1.44 -3.40 -5.31
C LEU A 147 0.66 -4.63 -5.79
N ILE A 148 1.32 -5.78 -5.95
CA ILE A 148 0.65 -7.07 -6.23
C ILE A 148 -0.17 -7.51 -5.02
N ASP A 149 0.40 -7.48 -3.82
CA ASP A 149 -0.28 -7.88 -2.58
C ASP A 149 -1.49 -6.97 -2.29
N LEU A 150 -1.42 -5.69 -2.66
CA LEU A 150 -2.52 -4.72 -2.59
C LEU A 150 -3.59 -4.91 -3.69
N GLY A 151 -3.35 -5.77 -4.69
CA GLY A 151 -4.24 -5.96 -5.83
C GLY A 151 -4.23 -4.82 -6.86
N VAL A 152 -3.24 -3.92 -6.77
CA VAL A 152 -3.01 -2.86 -7.75
C VAL A 152 -2.47 -3.45 -9.05
N LEU A 153 -1.58 -4.43 -8.93
CA LEU A 153 -1.02 -5.19 -10.03
C LEU A 153 -1.60 -6.61 -10.04
N LEU A 154 -1.81 -7.14 -11.23
CA LEU A 154 -2.23 -8.52 -11.45
C LEU A 154 -1.12 -9.30 -12.15
N GLU A 155 -0.81 -10.47 -11.61
CA GLU A 155 0.11 -11.43 -12.21
C GLU A 155 -0.65 -12.33 -13.19
N GLU A 156 -0.25 -12.32 -14.45
CA GLU A 156 -0.75 -13.23 -15.47
C GLU A 156 0.38 -14.16 -15.95
N ARG A 157 0.15 -15.47 -15.85
CA ARG A 157 1.11 -16.47 -16.33
C ARG A 157 0.82 -16.79 -17.78
N GLN A 158 1.76 -16.46 -18.65
CA GLN A 158 1.68 -16.73 -20.08
C GLN A 158 2.82 -17.66 -20.53
N THR A 159 2.70 -18.24 -21.73
CA THR A 159 3.79 -18.99 -22.38
C THR A 159 4.97 -18.05 -22.66
N GLY A 160 5.88 -17.91 -21.70
CA GLY A 160 7.00 -16.97 -21.77
C GLY A 160 7.39 -16.34 -20.43
N GLY A 161 6.55 -16.47 -19.39
CA GLY A 161 6.87 -15.97 -18.04
C GLY A 161 5.68 -15.37 -17.31
N VAL A 162 5.97 -14.62 -16.25
CA VAL A 162 4.99 -13.83 -15.49
C VAL A 162 4.94 -12.43 -16.07
N PHE A 163 3.73 -11.98 -16.41
CA PHE A 163 3.44 -10.64 -16.87
C PHE A 163 2.64 -9.90 -15.81
N LEU A 164 2.93 -8.61 -15.64
CA LEU A 164 2.25 -7.73 -14.72
C LEU A 164 1.40 -6.72 -15.49
N GLY A 165 0.12 -6.66 -15.14
CA GLY A 165 -0.83 -5.67 -15.62
C GLY A 165 -1.37 -4.81 -14.48
N VAL A 166 -1.73 -3.56 -14.77
CA VAL A 166 -2.49 -2.74 -13.81
C VAL A 166 -3.94 -3.26 -13.74
N SER A 167 -4.44 -3.51 -12.53
CA SER A 167 -5.79 -4.02 -12.33
C SER A 167 -6.84 -3.01 -12.82
N PRO A 168 -8.03 -3.45 -13.28
CA PRO A 168 -9.04 -2.56 -13.85
C PRO A 168 -9.41 -1.37 -12.94
N LEU A 169 -9.49 -1.60 -11.62
CA LEU A 169 -9.75 -0.54 -10.64
C LEU A 169 -8.67 0.55 -10.68
N PHE A 170 -7.41 0.16 -10.85
CA PHE A 170 -6.27 1.07 -10.86
C PHE A 170 -5.88 1.55 -12.25
N GLN A 171 -6.63 1.19 -13.31
CA GLN A 171 -6.52 1.85 -14.62
C GLN A 171 -7.10 3.27 -14.58
N LEU A 172 -8.02 3.53 -13.65
CA LEU A 172 -8.51 4.87 -13.34
C LEU A 172 -7.47 5.66 -12.55
N SER A 173 -7.10 6.84 -13.05
CA SER A 173 -6.11 7.74 -12.40
C SER A 173 -6.55 8.16 -11.00
N GLU A 174 -7.86 8.35 -10.79
CA GLU A 174 -8.42 8.72 -9.49
C GLU A 174 -8.07 7.70 -8.39
N ASN A 175 -8.14 6.41 -8.69
CA ASN A 175 -7.83 5.36 -7.72
C ASN A 175 -6.33 5.30 -7.41
N ARG A 176 -5.47 5.57 -8.40
CA ARG A 176 -4.03 5.74 -8.17
C ARG A 176 -3.74 6.96 -7.31
N GLN A 177 -4.46 8.07 -7.52
CA GLN A 177 -4.34 9.28 -6.69
C GLN A 177 -4.81 9.05 -5.25
N LYS A 178 -5.93 8.33 -5.05
CA LYS A 178 -6.43 7.93 -3.72
C LYS A 178 -5.39 7.09 -2.97
N LEU A 179 -4.80 6.08 -3.63
CA LEU A 179 -3.72 5.28 -3.04
C LEU A 179 -2.47 6.11 -2.73
N HIS A 180 -2.06 6.97 -3.66
CA HIS A 180 -0.92 7.87 -3.45
C HIS A 180 -1.13 8.80 -2.24
N TYR A 181 -2.32 9.41 -2.12
CA TYR A 181 -2.69 10.24 -0.97
C TYR A 181 -2.67 9.43 0.33
N PHE A 182 -3.24 8.22 0.30
CA PHE A 182 -3.24 7.31 1.45
C PHE A 182 -1.84 6.93 1.92
N ILE A 183 -0.87 6.74 1.02
CA ILE A 183 0.51 6.45 1.41
C ILE A 183 1.19 7.71 1.97
N THR A 184 0.95 8.86 1.33
CA THR A 184 1.66 10.10 1.62
C THR A 184 1.29 10.70 2.99
N GLN A 185 0.10 10.42 3.53
CA GLN A 185 -0.25 10.83 4.91
C GLN A 185 0.68 10.24 5.99
N TYR A 186 1.44 9.18 5.68
CA TYR A 186 2.41 8.56 6.58
C TYR A 186 3.86 9.00 6.32
N LEU A 187 4.08 9.92 5.37
CA LEU A 187 5.38 10.52 5.13
C LEU A 187 5.48 11.86 5.87
N TYR A 188 6.15 11.83 7.02
CA TYR A 188 6.48 13.05 7.75
C TYR A 188 7.80 13.65 7.23
N SER A 189 7.84 14.97 7.09
CA SER A 189 8.99 15.75 6.60
C SER A 189 10.10 15.91 7.62
#